data_AF-R7WR14-F1
#
_entry.id   AF-R7WR14-F1
#
_cell.length_a   1.000
_cell.length_b   1.000
_cell.length_c   1.000
_cell.angle_alpha   90.00
_cell.angle_beta   90.00
_cell.angle_gamma   90.00
#
_symmetry.space_group_name_H-M   'P 1'
#
loop_
_entity.id
_entity.type
_entity.pdbx_description
1 polymer ?
#
loop_
_entity_poly.entity_id
_entity_poly.type
_entity_poly.pdbx_seq_one_letter_code
_entity_poly.pdbx_strand_id
1 'polypeptide(L)' 'MTAHLGGAHERGESPHLSRKLANRHIQLIAIGGAIGTGLFMGSGKTISLAGPSVIFVYMIIGFMLPKGHR' A
#
# COMPACT_ATOMS: atom_id res chain seq x y z
N MET A 1 -20.12 34.64 39.95
CA MET A 1 -20.36 33.18 39.86
C MET A 1 -19.84 32.71 38.52
N THR A 2 -18.62 32.20 38.52
CA THR A 2 -17.83 31.76 37.37
C THR A 2 -18.26 30.36 36.92
N ALA A 3 -18.49 30.15 35.63
CA ALA A 3 -18.44 28.83 35.02
C ALA A 3 -17.81 28.96 33.62
N HIS A 4 -16.49 28.99 33.66
CA HIS A 4 -15.58 28.90 32.52
C HIS A 4 -15.05 27.47 32.54
N LEU A 5 -15.55 26.57 31.69
CA LEU A 5 -14.93 25.28 31.37
C LEU A 5 -15.30 25.02 29.89
N GLY A 6 -14.41 25.24 28.93
CA GLY A 6 -13.06 24.67 28.88
C GLY A 6 -13.10 23.47 27.95
N GLY A 7 -13.43 23.71 26.68
CA GLY A 7 -13.31 22.70 25.64
C GLY A 7 -11.83 22.34 25.48
N ALA A 8 -11.47 21.13 25.87
CA ALA A 8 -10.16 20.55 25.68
C ALA A 8 -9.88 20.40 24.18
N HIS A 9 -9.42 21.49 23.57
CA HIS A 9 -8.74 21.43 22.28
C HIS A 9 -7.31 20.98 22.58
N GLU A 10 -7.13 19.68 22.75
CA GLU A 10 -5.81 19.05 22.73
C GLU A 10 -5.21 19.31 21.35
N ARG A 11 -4.50 20.43 21.22
CA ARG A 11 -3.61 20.69 20.10
C ARG A 11 -2.53 19.64 20.18
N GLY A 12 -2.72 18.55 19.45
CA GLY A 12 -1.64 17.65 19.10
C GLY A 12 -0.52 18.49 18.50
N GLU A 13 0.53 18.68 19.30
CA GLU A 13 1.81 19.26 18.89
C GLU A 13 2.21 18.52 17.62
N SER A 14 2.01 19.16 16.47
CA SER A 14 2.42 18.59 15.20
C SER A 14 3.94 18.60 15.23
N PRO A 15 4.61 17.44 15.32
CA PRO A 15 6.07 17.44 15.35
C PRO A 15 6.52 18.21 14.13
N HIS A 16 7.39 19.20 14.35
CA HIS A 16 7.99 20.05 13.33
C HIS A 16 8.87 19.18 12.42
N LEU A 17 8.21 18.31 11.64
CA LEU A 17 8.79 17.40 10.70
C LEU A 17 9.39 18.31 9.64
N SER A 18 10.72 18.27 9.57
CA SER A 18 11.51 19.11 8.67
C SER A 18 10.77 19.24 7.35
N ARG A 19 10.43 20.49 6.96
CA ARG A 19 9.65 20.86 5.76
C ARG A 19 10.40 20.55 4.45
N LYS A 20 11.19 19.46 4.45
CA LYS A 20 11.91 18.84 3.36
C LYS A 20 11.06 17.80 2.63
N LEU A 21 10.07 17.18 3.29
CA LEU A 21 9.07 16.37 2.58
C LEU A 21 7.90 17.26 2.19
N ALA A 22 7.89 17.68 0.92
CA ALA A 22 6.74 18.36 0.34
C ALA A 22 5.46 17.51 0.53
N ASN A 23 4.29 18.15 0.64
CA ASN A 23 2.99 17.47 0.78
C ASN A 23 2.78 16.33 -0.24
N ARG A 24 3.33 16.51 -1.46
CA ARG A 24 3.37 15.48 -2.51
C ARG A 24 4.10 14.20 -2.09
N HIS A 25 5.22 14.29 -1.37
CA HIS A 25 5.99 13.12 -0.92
C HIS A 25 5.18 12.30 0.10
N ILE A 26 4.49 12.98 1.02
CA ILE A 26 3.63 12.33 2.02
C ILE A 26 2.41 11.68 1.34
N GLN A 27 1.81 12.34 0.35
CA GLN A 27 0.74 11.74 -0.45
C GLN A 27 1.22 10.51 -1.22
N LEU A 28 2.41 10.54 -1.82
CA LEU A 28 2.97 9.38 -2.51
C LEU A 28 3.26 8.22 -1.55
N ILE A 29 3.70 8.50 -0.32
CA ILE A 29 3.87 7.49 0.73
C ILE A 29 2.51 6.90 1.11
N ALA A 30 1.48 7.72 1.29
CA ALA A 30 0.13 7.26 1.62
C ALA A 30 -0.50 6.42 0.49
N ILE A 31 -0.38 6.86 -0.76
CA ILE A 31 -0.87 6.14 -1.94
C ILE A 31 -0.10 4.83 -2.11
N GLY A 32 1.23 4.88 -2.00
CA GLY A 32 2.10 3.70 -2.10
C GLY A 32 1.80 2.67 -1.01
N GLY A 33 1.56 3.13 0.22
CA GLY A 33 1.15 2.27 1.33
C GLY A 33 -0.21 1.61 1.08
N ALA A 34 -1.22 2.39 0.70
CA ALA A 34 -2.56 1.87 0.43
C ALA A 34 -2.60 0.86 -0.73
N ILE A 35 -1.91 1.16 -1.85
CA ILE A 35 -1.79 0.25 -2.99
C ILE A 35 -0.99 -1.00 -2.61
N GLY A 36 0.14 -0.83 -1.92
CA GLY A 36 1.00 -1.92 -1.48
C GLY A 36 0.27 -2.92 -0.59
N THR A 37 -0.46 -2.43 0.43
CA THR A 37 -1.28 -3.30 1.30
C THR A 37 -2.42 -3.97 0.52
N GLY A 38 -3.09 -3.25 -0.38
CA GLY A 38 -4.19 -3.80 -1.19
C GLY A 38 -3.74 -4.93 -2.12
N LEU A 39 -2.65 -4.71 -2.87
CA LEU A 39 -2.08 -5.72 -3.75
C LEU A 39 -1.52 -6.91 -2.96
N PHE A 40 -0.85 -6.66 -1.84
CA PHE A 40 -0.25 -7.75 -1.06
C PHE A 40 -1.31 -8.59 -0.33
N MET A 41 -2.31 -7.96 0.30
CA MET A 41 -3.38 -8.69 0.99
C MET A 41 -4.37 -9.34 0.01
N GLY A 42 -4.68 -8.69 -1.11
CA GLY A 42 -5.56 -9.24 -2.15
C GLY A 42 -4.90 -10.34 -2.98
N SER A 43 -3.77 -10.01 -3.61
CA SER A 43 -3.05 -10.97 -4.46
C SER A 43 -2.39 -12.05 -3.61
N GLY A 44 -1.81 -11.74 -2.44
CA GLY A 44 -1.18 -12.74 -1.58
C GLY A 44 -2.14 -13.85 -1.16
N LYS A 45 -3.40 -13.53 -0.84
CA LYS A 45 -4.44 -14.55 -0.62
C LYS A 45 -4.68 -15.41 -1.84
N THR A 46 -4.78 -14.79 -3.01
CA THR A 46 -5.04 -15.49 -4.29
C THR A 46 -3.87 -16.40 -4.68
N ILE A 47 -2.63 -15.92 -4.54
CA ILE A 47 -1.41 -16.71 -4.75
C ILE A 47 -1.33 -17.86 -3.75
N SER A 48 -1.64 -17.60 -2.47
CA SER A 48 -1.62 -18.63 -1.43
C SER A 48 -2.67 -19.72 -1.69
N LEU A 49 -3.84 -19.35 -2.19
CA LEU A 49 -4.90 -20.29 -2.57
C LEU A 49 -4.56 -21.07 -3.85
N ALA A 50 -3.93 -20.43 -4.83
CA ALA A 50 -3.45 -21.10 -6.04
C ALA A 50 -2.36 -22.15 -5.72
N GLY A 51 -1.55 -21.89 -4.70
CA GLY A 51 -0.51 -22.81 -4.26
C GLY A 51 0.57 -23.05 -5.34
N PRO A 52 1.33 -24.14 -5.28
CA PRO A 52 2.44 -24.39 -6.22
C PRO A 52 1.97 -24.59 -7.67
N SER A 53 0.66 -24.75 -7.91
CA SER A 53 0.09 -24.86 -9.26
C SER A 53 0.33 -23.62 -10.11
N VAL A 54 0.49 -22.44 -9.49
CA VAL A 54 0.79 -21.20 -10.22
C VAL A 54 2.11 -21.28 -11.00
N ILE A 55 3.08 -22.05 -10.50
CA ILE A 55 4.38 -22.28 -11.15
C ILE A 55 4.17 -23.14 -12.41
N PHE A 56 3.35 -24.19 -12.32
CA PHE A 56 3.02 -25.04 -13.46
C PHE A 56 2.28 -24.26 -14.54
N VAL A 57 1.32 -23.42 -14.17
CA VAL A 57 0.61 -22.54 -15.11
C VAL A 57 1.57 -21.58 -15.80
N TYR A 58 2.49 -20.93 -15.07
CA TYR A 58 3.50 -20.07 -15.67
C TYR A 58 4.49 -20.82 -16.58
N MET A 59 4.86 -22.05 -16.23
CA MET A 59 5.71 -22.89 -17.08
C MET A 59 5.00 -23.30 -18.37
N ILE A 60 3.73 -23.71 -18.29
CA ILE A 60 2.92 -24.05 -19.47
C ILE A 60 2.72 -22.81 -20.32
N ILE A 61 2.34 -21.66 -19.75
CA ILE A 61 2.19 -20.42 -20.52
C ILE A 61 3.53 -20.01 -21.12
N GLY A 62 4.65 -20.08 -20.40
CA GLY A 62 5.97 -19.73 -20.93
C GLY A 62 6.49 -20.67 -22.03
N PHE A 63 6.06 -21.93 -22.02
CA PHE A 63 6.42 -22.95 -23.02
C PHE A 63 5.45 -22.99 -24.22
N MET A 64 4.16 -22.83 -23.94
CA MET A 64 3.03 -22.92 -24.89
C MET A 64 2.63 -21.57 -25.47
N LEU A 65 3.08 -20.46 -24.91
CA LEU A 65 3.29 -19.22 -25.65
C LEU A 65 4.66 -19.38 -26.31
N PRO A 66 4.77 -20.06 -27.47
CA PRO A 66 6.04 -20.14 -28.17
C PRO A 66 6.55 -18.71 -28.30
N LYS A 67 7.82 -18.51 -27.93
CA LYS A 67 8.58 -17.36 -28.41
C LYS A 67 8.52 -17.40 -29.93
N GLY A 68 7.48 -16.78 -30.49
CA GLY A 68 7.22 -16.72 -31.90
C GLY A 68 8.27 -15.82 -32.52
N HIS A 69 9.27 -16.45 -33.12
CA HIS A 69 9.71 -16.15 -34.48
C HIS A 69 9.57 -14.67 -34.89
N ARG A 70 10.53 -13.84 -34.45
CA ARG A 70 11.25 -12.85 -35.27
C ARG A 70 12.63 -12.62 -34.65
#